data_AF-A0A6I6DUH5-F1
#
_entry.id   AF-A0A6I6DUH5-F1
#
_cell.length_a   1.000
_cell.length_b   1.000
_cell.length_c   1.000
_cell.angle_alpha   90.00
_cell.angle_beta   90.00
_cell.angle_gamma   90.00
#
_symmetry.space_group_name_H-M   'P 1'
#
loop_
_entity.id
_entity.type
_entity.pdbx_description
1 polymer ?
#
loop_
_entity_poly.entity_id
_entity_poly.type
_entity_poly.pdbx_seq_one_letter_code
_entity_poly.pdbx_strand_id
1 'polypeptide(L)'
;MSIKNNLDQYYTSPEYAQYCYNKTRKHIDLSNFLVMEPAAGTGAFYNLLTDNKRLGFDIDPKIDGLISGDFLKQDFVTDNQIVALSNPPFGFKSELAIKFFNKCASLNSEYICFIVPLTFRKPATQNRLNDHYHLILDETSPNKCFILDNAPHHVPCCFQIWERRSTKRTMHEIRKTSNMFKFCNKQNANIRVKRIGTKAGEYAKPGTEHSDGSMLYIRTDEVEKINCILTSAAYLDYIREIRANVAGQYSVSKSELIIGIEKFSQ
;
A
#
# COMPACT_ATOMS: atom_id res chain seq x y z
N MET A 1 -0.50 -1.66 32.06
CA MET A 1 -0.32 -2.39 30.78
C MET A 1 -1.71 -2.52 30.19
N SER A 2 -2.10 -1.57 29.32
CA SER A 2 -3.47 -1.53 28.78
C SER A 2 -3.66 -2.70 27.83
N ILE A 3 -4.74 -3.45 28.01
CA ILE A 3 -5.18 -4.51 27.11
C ILE A 3 -5.40 -3.84 25.74
N LYS A 4 -4.48 -4.06 24.79
CA LYS A 4 -4.70 -3.68 23.40
C LYS A 4 -5.90 -4.48 22.93
N ASN A 5 -7.01 -3.82 22.62
CA ASN A 5 -8.13 -4.47 21.96
C ASN A 5 -7.59 -5.14 20.68
N ASN A 6 -7.89 -6.41 20.48
CA ASN A 6 -7.40 -7.22 19.36
C ASN A 6 -7.89 -6.74 17.97
N LEU A 7 -8.61 -5.61 17.93
CA LEU A 7 -9.23 -5.00 16.77
C LEU A 7 -9.13 -3.47 16.96
N ASP A 8 -7.95 -2.88 16.87
CA ASP A 8 -7.83 -1.41 16.73
C ASP A 8 -8.54 -1.02 15.41
N GLN A 9 -9.85 -0.80 15.46
CA GLN A 9 -10.71 -0.52 14.31
C GLN A 9 -10.58 0.96 13.96
N TYR A 10 -9.87 1.23 12.89
CA TYR A 10 -9.75 2.57 12.31
C TYR A 10 -10.92 2.78 11.36
N TYR A 11 -11.91 3.57 11.77
CA TYR A 11 -13.04 3.88 10.90
C TYR A 11 -12.71 5.05 9.97
N THR A 12 -13.16 4.97 8.73
CA THR A 12 -13.03 6.08 7.77
C THR A 12 -13.96 7.22 8.19
N SER A 13 -13.46 8.45 8.21
CA SER A 13 -14.33 9.62 8.42
C SER A 13 -15.37 9.74 7.29
N PRO A 14 -16.62 10.14 7.58
CA PRO A 14 -17.65 10.34 6.56
C PRO A 14 -17.22 11.31 5.45
N GLU A 15 -16.50 12.39 5.79
CA GLU A 15 -16.02 13.36 4.80
C GLU A 15 -15.01 12.72 3.84
N TYR A 16 -14.10 11.89 4.35
CA TYR A 16 -13.13 11.21 3.49
C TYR A 16 -13.76 10.10 2.66
N ALA A 17 -14.71 9.35 3.21
CA ALA A 17 -15.49 8.39 2.45
C ALA A 17 -16.24 9.07 1.29
N GLN A 18 -16.86 10.23 1.55
CA GLN A 18 -17.53 11.03 0.53
C GLN A 18 -16.56 11.54 -0.55
N TYR A 19 -15.35 11.97 -0.17
CA TYR A 19 -14.31 12.36 -1.12
C TYR A 19 -13.92 11.20 -2.04
N CYS A 20 -13.60 10.04 -1.47
CA CYS A 20 -13.23 8.83 -2.22
C CYS A 20 -14.36 8.36 -3.13
N TYR A 21 -15.61 8.36 -2.65
CA TYR A 21 -16.79 8.04 -3.45
C TYR A 21 -16.95 9.00 -4.64
N ASN A 22 -16.77 10.31 -4.43
CA ASN A 22 -16.83 11.30 -5.51
C ASN A 22 -15.68 11.11 -6.52
N LYS A 23 -14.50 10.70 -6.07
CA LYS A 23 -13.37 10.34 -6.95
C LYS A 23 -13.69 9.11 -7.78
N THR A 24 -14.23 8.06 -7.17
CA THR A 24 -14.73 6.88 -7.89
C THR A 24 -15.72 7.28 -8.97
N ARG A 25 -16.73 8.10 -8.66
CA ARG A 25 -17.76 8.55 -9.63
C ARG A 25 -17.23 9.41 -10.77
N LYS A 26 -16.08 10.06 -10.60
CA LYS A 26 -15.42 10.80 -11.70
C LYS A 26 -14.73 9.87 -12.70
N HIS A 27 -14.36 8.66 -12.28
CA HIS A 27 -13.63 7.69 -13.09
C HIS A 27 -14.54 6.58 -13.61
N ILE A 28 -15.62 6.28 -12.89
CA ILE A 28 -16.50 5.13 -13.12
C ILE A 28 -17.96 5.60 -13.01
N ASP A 29 -18.77 5.34 -14.03
CA ASP A 29 -20.22 5.48 -13.90
C ASP A 29 -20.80 4.30 -13.11
N LEU A 30 -21.08 4.52 -11.83
CA LEU A 30 -21.61 3.50 -10.93
C LEU A 30 -23.06 3.09 -11.24
N SER A 31 -23.74 3.75 -12.18
CA SER A 31 -25.16 3.53 -12.46
C SER A 31 -25.49 2.08 -12.84
N ASN A 32 -24.57 1.34 -13.46
CA ASN A 32 -24.79 -0.04 -13.92
C ASN A 32 -24.15 -1.12 -13.04
N PHE A 33 -23.60 -0.73 -11.89
CA PHE A 33 -22.86 -1.65 -11.02
C PHE A 33 -23.58 -1.90 -9.72
N LEU A 34 -23.41 -3.12 -9.21
CA LEU A 34 -23.56 -3.41 -7.78
C LEU A 34 -22.30 -2.91 -7.07
N VAL A 35 -22.46 -1.95 -6.15
CA VAL A 35 -21.34 -1.44 -5.37
C VAL A 35 -21.21 -2.24 -4.07
N MET A 36 -20.07 -2.91 -3.90
CA MET A 36 -19.79 -3.79 -2.79
C MET A 36 -18.79 -3.16 -1.82
N GLU A 37 -19.14 -3.08 -0.55
CA GLU A 37 -18.23 -2.71 0.55
C GLU A 37 -17.89 -3.96 1.38
N PRO A 38 -16.74 -4.62 1.15
CA PRO A 38 -16.39 -5.88 1.83
C PRO A 38 -16.02 -5.76 3.32
N ALA A 39 -15.80 -4.54 3.83
CA ALA A 39 -15.47 -4.26 5.23
C ALA A 39 -16.07 -2.90 5.61
N ALA A 40 -17.35 -2.90 5.96
CA ALA A 40 -18.13 -1.67 6.06
C ALA A 40 -18.01 -0.93 7.39
N GLY A 41 -17.68 -1.62 8.49
CA GLY A 41 -17.58 -1.06 9.83
C GLY A 41 -18.82 -0.26 10.22
N THR A 42 -18.65 1.05 10.38
CA THR A 42 -19.71 2.03 10.69
C THR A 42 -20.52 2.49 9.47
N GLY A 43 -20.28 1.93 8.29
CA GLY A 43 -21.03 2.21 7.06
C GLY A 43 -20.67 3.53 6.38
N ALA A 44 -19.44 4.03 6.56
CA ALA A 44 -19.01 5.32 5.99
C ALA A 44 -19.14 5.37 4.46
N PHE A 45 -18.83 4.28 3.75
CA PHE A 45 -19.13 4.19 2.32
C PHE A 45 -20.55 3.67 2.07
N TYR A 46 -20.99 2.64 2.79
CA TYR A 46 -22.29 1.97 2.60
C TYR A 46 -23.46 2.95 2.55
N ASN A 47 -23.46 3.94 3.44
CA ASN A 47 -24.52 4.95 3.55
C ASN A 47 -24.54 5.95 2.37
N LEU A 48 -23.48 5.99 1.56
CA LEU A 48 -23.40 6.79 0.33
C LEU A 48 -23.89 6.02 -0.91
N LEU A 49 -24.06 4.70 -0.79
CA LEU A 49 -24.40 3.83 -1.91
C LEU A 49 -25.92 3.78 -2.11
N THR A 50 -26.34 3.68 -3.37
CA THR A 50 -27.76 3.54 -3.74
C THR A 50 -28.33 2.23 -3.17
N ASP A 51 -29.43 2.33 -2.41
CA ASP A 51 -30.01 1.22 -1.63
C ASP A 51 -30.22 -0.09 -2.42
N ASN A 52 -30.70 -0.02 -3.65
CA ASN A 52 -30.97 -1.21 -4.49
C ASN A 52 -29.75 -1.69 -5.31
N LYS A 53 -28.59 -1.04 -5.14
CA LYS A 53 -27.33 -1.35 -5.85
C LYS A 53 -26.15 -1.37 -4.90
N ARG A 54 -26.39 -1.71 -3.63
CA ARG A 54 -25.33 -1.84 -2.62
C ARG A 54 -25.31 -3.20 -1.97
N LEU A 55 -24.11 -3.63 -1.60
CA LEU A 55 -23.87 -4.84 -0.82
C LEU A 55 -22.78 -4.53 0.20
N GLY A 56 -23.04 -4.76 1.48
CA GLY A 56 -22.09 -4.47 2.54
C GLY A 56 -21.83 -5.72 3.36
N PHE A 57 -20.56 -5.97 3.70
CA PHE A 57 -20.15 -7.04 4.60
C PHE A 57 -19.38 -6.45 5.77
N ASP A 58 -19.56 -7.03 6.95
CA ASP A 58 -18.65 -6.81 8.06
C ASP A 58 -18.62 -8.02 8.99
N ILE A 59 -17.47 -8.27 9.63
CA ILE A 59 -17.35 -9.37 10.61
C ILE A 59 -18.07 -9.04 11.91
N ASP A 60 -18.22 -7.75 12.22
CA ASP A 60 -18.88 -7.20 13.41
C ASP A 60 -19.65 -5.92 13.02
N PRO A 61 -20.79 -6.07 12.29
CA PRO A 61 -21.57 -4.95 11.76
C PRO A 61 -21.96 -3.92 12.83
N LYS A 62 -21.80 -2.63 12.51
CA LYS A 62 -22.20 -1.52 13.40
C LYS A 62 -23.46 -0.77 12.96
N ILE A 63 -24.03 -1.16 11.83
CA ILE A 63 -25.26 -0.61 11.26
C ILE A 63 -26.11 -1.73 10.66
N ASP A 64 -27.40 -1.46 10.48
CA ASP A 64 -28.32 -2.36 9.81
C ASP A 64 -28.05 -2.44 8.29
N GLY A 65 -28.44 -3.55 7.68
CA GLY A 65 -28.32 -3.79 6.23
C GLY A 65 -27.00 -4.40 5.77
N LEU A 66 -26.03 -4.57 6.67
CA LEU A 66 -24.79 -5.30 6.40
C LEU A 66 -24.97 -6.80 6.59
N ILE A 67 -24.33 -7.58 5.73
CA ILE A 67 -24.20 -9.03 5.88
C ILE A 67 -23.10 -9.32 6.89
N SER A 68 -23.47 -9.94 8.01
CA SER A 68 -22.53 -10.33 9.06
C SER A 68 -21.68 -11.53 8.63
N GLY A 69 -20.35 -11.41 8.69
CA GLY A 69 -19.41 -12.52 8.53
C GLY A 69 -18.04 -12.15 7.97
N ASP A 70 -17.14 -13.13 7.94
CA ASP A 70 -15.80 -12.98 7.38
C ASP A 70 -15.84 -12.99 5.84
N PHE A 71 -15.78 -11.81 5.22
CA PHE A 71 -15.82 -11.63 3.76
C PHE A 71 -14.82 -12.51 3.00
N LEU A 72 -13.64 -12.80 3.58
CA LEU A 72 -12.64 -13.64 2.92
C LEU A 72 -13.11 -15.10 2.77
N LYS A 73 -14.07 -15.52 3.59
CA LYS A 73 -14.67 -16.87 3.58
C LYS A 73 -16.08 -16.90 2.98
N GLN A 74 -16.66 -15.76 2.65
CA GLN A 74 -17.98 -15.72 2.03
C GLN A 74 -17.90 -16.23 0.60
N ASP A 75 -18.83 -17.11 0.24
CA ASP A 75 -19.09 -17.45 -1.15
C ASP A 75 -20.19 -16.51 -1.66
N PHE A 76 -19.90 -15.82 -2.74
CA PHE A 76 -20.77 -14.82 -3.31
C PHE A 76 -20.83 -15.01 -4.82
N VAL A 77 -22.06 -15.12 -5.35
CA VAL A 77 -22.33 -15.24 -6.79
C VAL A 77 -23.38 -14.20 -7.13
N THR A 78 -23.13 -13.44 -8.18
CA THR A 78 -24.08 -12.48 -8.73
C THR A 78 -23.85 -12.36 -10.23
N ASP A 79 -24.92 -12.12 -10.98
CA ASP A 79 -24.85 -11.80 -12.41
C ASP A 79 -24.58 -10.31 -12.64
N ASN A 80 -24.60 -9.49 -11.57
CA ASN A 80 -24.29 -8.07 -11.66
C ASN A 80 -22.79 -7.84 -11.84
N GLN A 81 -22.43 -6.80 -12.59
CA GLN A 81 -21.07 -6.28 -12.57
C GLN A 81 -20.81 -5.58 -11.24
N ILE A 82 -19.64 -5.81 -10.64
CA ILE A 82 -19.33 -5.34 -9.29
C ILE A 82 -18.28 -4.23 -9.33
N VAL A 83 -18.48 -3.21 -8.51
CA VAL A 83 -17.41 -2.29 -8.08
C VAL A 83 -17.19 -2.49 -6.59
N ALA A 84 -15.98 -2.89 -6.20
CA ALA A 84 -15.62 -2.94 -4.78
C ALA A 84 -15.14 -1.55 -4.32
N LEU A 85 -15.77 -0.98 -3.29
CA LEU A 85 -15.40 0.31 -2.70
C LEU A 85 -15.35 0.18 -1.18
N SER A 86 -14.17 0.30 -0.57
CA SER A 86 -14.00 0.07 0.88
C SER A 86 -12.69 0.62 1.43
N ASN A 87 -12.61 0.66 2.77
CA ASN A 87 -11.36 0.72 3.53
C ASN A 87 -11.14 -0.63 4.22
N PRO A 88 -10.54 -1.64 3.54
CA PRO A 88 -10.34 -2.94 4.14
C PRO A 88 -9.36 -2.87 5.33
N PRO A 89 -9.44 -3.81 6.29
CA PRO A 89 -8.44 -3.90 7.34
C PRO A 89 -7.04 -4.10 6.75
N PHE A 90 -6.07 -3.32 7.21
CA PHE A 90 -4.73 -3.31 6.62
C PHE A 90 -3.94 -4.59 6.93
N GLY A 91 -3.99 -5.05 8.18
CA GLY A 91 -3.22 -6.21 8.66
C GLY A 91 -1.71 -5.97 8.71
N PHE A 92 -0.99 -6.93 9.30
CA PHE A 92 0.47 -6.86 9.38
C PHE A 92 1.09 -6.83 7.98
N LYS A 93 1.94 -5.84 7.70
CA LYS A 93 2.59 -5.67 6.38
C LYS A 93 1.60 -5.67 5.19
N SER A 94 0.40 -5.09 5.38
CA SER A 94 -0.63 -4.98 4.34
C SER A 94 -1.28 -6.32 3.93
N GLU A 95 -1.06 -7.40 4.70
CA GLU A 95 -1.48 -8.74 4.32
C GLU A 95 -2.99 -8.89 4.16
N LEU A 96 -3.77 -8.27 5.05
CA LEU A 96 -5.23 -8.38 4.99
C LEU A 96 -5.77 -7.59 3.79
N ALA A 97 -5.33 -6.35 3.59
CA ALA A 97 -5.76 -5.56 2.43
C ALA A 97 -5.45 -6.26 1.10
N ILE A 98 -4.32 -6.96 0.97
CA ILE A 98 -3.98 -7.77 -0.22
C ILE A 98 -4.96 -8.94 -0.39
N LYS A 99 -5.32 -9.64 0.69
CA LYS A 99 -6.31 -10.73 0.64
C LYS A 99 -7.70 -10.22 0.26
N PHE A 100 -8.13 -9.09 0.82
CA PHE A 100 -9.39 -8.44 0.44
C PHE A 100 -9.40 -8.05 -1.04
N PHE A 101 -8.31 -7.45 -1.52
CA PHE A 101 -8.15 -7.10 -2.93
C PHE A 101 -8.29 -8.33 -3.82
N ASN A 102 -7.54 -9.40 -3.53
CA ASN A 102 -7.56 -10.62 -4.32
C ASN A 102 -8.87 -11.39 -4.21
N LYS A 103 -9.60 -11.28 -3.08
CA LYS A 103 -10.96 -11.82 -2.95
C LYS A 103 -11.93 -11.06 -3.87
N CYS A 104 -11.93 -9.73 -3.86
CA CYS A 104 -12.70 -8.94 -4.83
C CYS A 104 -12.32 -9.28 -6.28
N ALA A 105 -11.03 -9.52 -6.52
CA ALA A 105 -10.55 -9.94 -7.82
C ALA A 105 -11.10 -11.31 -8.26
N SER A 106 -11.18 -12.26 -7.33
CA SER A 106 -11.76 -13.59 -7.57
C SER A 106 -13.26 -13.56 -7.84
N LEU A 107 -13.95 -12.53 -7.34
CA LEU A 107 -15.35 -12.24 -7.64
C LEU A 107 -15.54 -11.46 -8.94
N ASN A 108 -14.47 -11.28 -9.73
CA ASN A 108 -14.51 -10.58 -11.01
C ASN A 108 -15.04 -9.14 -10.90
N SER A 109 -14.69 -8.42 -9.83
CA SER A 109 -15.04 -6.99 -9.72
C SER A 109 -14.46 -6.20 -10.89
N GLU A 110 -15.26 -5.43 -11.60
CA GLU A 110 -14.77 -4.62 -12.73
C GLU A 110 -13.80 -3.54 -12.24
N TYR A 111 -14.05 -3.02 -11.03
CA TYR A 111 -13.14 -2.10 -10.36
C TYR A 111 -12.97 -2.43 -8.88
N ILE A 112 -11.77 -2.14 -8.36
CA ILE A 112 -11.45 -2.21 -6.93
C ILE A 112 -10.92 -0.83 -6.50
N CYS A 113 -11.72 -0.14 -5.69
CA CYS A 113 -11.50 1.22 -5.21
C CYS A 113 -11.23 1.18 -3.69
N PHE A 114 -9.98 1.06 -3.27
CA PHE A 114 -9.65 0.87 -1.86
C PHE A 114 -8.83 2.01 -1.26
N ILE A 115 -9.13 2.33 0.00
CA ILE A 115 -8.17 2.97 0.89
C ILE A 115 -7.21 1.89 1.40
N VAL A 116 -5.91 2.04 1.15
CA VAL A 116 -4.89 1.03 1.46
C VAL A 116 -3.62 1.67 2.05
N PRO A 117 -2.78 0.93 2.79
CA PRO A 117 -1.49 1.45 3.29
C PRO A 117 -0.61 1.98 2.16
N LEU A 118 0.23 3.00 2.40
CA LEU A 118 1.21 3.47 1.40
C LEU A 118 2.15 2.36 0.90
N THR A 119 2.32 1.28 1.67
CA THR A 119 3.04 0.06 1.26
C THR A 119 2.49 -0.56 -0.03
N PHE A 120 1.23 -0.30 -0.43
CA PHE A 120 0.65 -0.73 -1.71
C PHE A 120 1.33 -0.08 -2.93
N ARG A 121 2.05 1.03 -2.74
CA ARG A 121 2.88 1.62 -3.80
C ARG A 121 4.16 0.85 -4.07
N LYS A 122 4.58 -0.04 -3.17
CA LYS A 122 5.82 -0.80 -3.37
C LYS A 122 5.64 -1.85 -4.48
N PRO A 123 6.61 -1.97 -5.41
CA PRO A 123 6.64 -3.00 -6.46
C PRO A 123 6.35 -4.42 -5.95
N ALA A 124 6.99 -4.82 -4.86
CA ALA A 124 6.82 -6.15 -4.27
C ALA A 124 5.39 -6.38 -3.74
N THR A 125 4.70 -5.33 -3.30
CA THR A 125 3.30 -5.43 -2.85
C THR A 125 2.37 -5.55 -4.04
N GLN A 126 2.54 -4.71 -5.06
CA GLN A 126 1.71 -4.77 -6.27
C GLN A 126 1.87 -6.10 -7.00
N ASN A 127 3.06 -6.69 -6.99
CA ASN A 127 3.30 -8.03 -7.55
C ASN A 127 2.55 -9.18 -6.83
N ARG A 128 1.89 -8.90 -5.70
CA ARG A 128 1.05 -9.87 -4.98
C ARG A 128 -0.44 -9.69 -5.25
N LEU A 129 -0.81 -8.60 -5.93
CA LEU A 129 -2.17 -8.34 -6.38
C LEU A 129 -2.42 -9.10 -7.69
N ASN A 130 -3.67 -9.46 -7.96
CA ASN A 130 -4.07 -10.07 -9.22
C ASN A 130 -3.54 -9.24 -10.42
N ASP A 131 -2.96 -9.93 -11.41
CA ASP A 131 -2.28 -9.30 -12.54
C ASP A 131 -3.22 -8.81 -13.65
N HIS A 132 -4.52 -9.14 -13.59
CA HIS A 132 -5.53 -8.56 -14.47
C HIS A 132 -6.02 -7.18 -14.04
N TYR A 133 -5.57 -6.67 -12.89
CA TYR A 133 -5.98 -5.36 -12.39
C TYR A 133 -4.89 -4.32 -12.63
N HIS A 134 -5.27 -3.22 -13.27
CA HIS A 134 -4.39 -2.11 -13.67
C HIS A 134 -4.70 -0.88 -12.82
N LEU A 135 -3.70 -0.30 -12.19
CA LEU A 135 -3.84 0.90 -11.37
C LEU A 135 -4.13 2.12 -12.28
N ILE A 136 -5.27 2.77 -12.07
CA ILE A 136 -5.69 3.96 -12.86
C ILE A 136 -5.79 5.23 -12.01
N LEU A 137 -5.79 5.11 -10.69
CA LEU A 137 -5.70 6.24 -9.76
C LEU A 137 -4.90 5.83 -8.53
N ASP A 138 -3.98 6.69 -8.09
CA ASP A 138 -3.30 6.59 -6.80
C ASP A 138 -3.19 7.99 -6.18
N GLU A 139 -3.90 8.22 -5.08
CA GLU A 139 -3.90 9.50 -4.37
C GLU A 139 -3.49 9.31 -2.92
N THR A 140 -2.51 10.08 -2.45
CA THR A 140 -2.14 10.07 -1.03
C THR A 140 -3.33 10.58 -0.20
N SER A 141 -3.72 9.84 0.84
CA SER A 141 -4.79 10.27 1.72
C SER A 141 -4.37 11.48 2.55
N PRO A 142 -5.27 12.43 2.84
CA PRO A 142 -4.98 13.52 3.77
C PRO A 142 -4.59 13.03 5.17
N ASN A 143 -4.05 13.94 5.97
CA ASN A 143 -3.89 13.68 7.40
C ASN A 143 -5.26 13.58 8.08
N LYS A 144 -5.35 12.80 9.17
CA LYS A 144 -6.55 12.70 10.03
C LYS A 144 -7.82 12.18 9.31
N CYS A 145 -7.67 11.30 8.33
CA CYS A 145 -8.81 10.72 7.60
C CYS A 145 -9.55 9.60 8.35
N PHE A 146 -9.00 9.14 9.47
CA PHE A 146 -9.57 8.05 10.26
C PHE A 146 -10.00 8.53 11.64
N ILE A 147 -10.93 7.79 12.24
CA ILE A 147 -11.40 7.97 13.60
C ILE A 147 -10.99 6.72 14.39
N LEU A 148 -10.27 6.92 15.50
CA LEU A 148 -9.93 5.90 16.48
C LEU A 148 -10.34 6.45 17.85
N ASP A 149 -11.12 5.69 18.62
CA ASP A 149 -11.62 6.11 19.94
C ASP A 149 -12.25 7.53 19.94
N ASN A 150 -13.05 7.84 18.92
CA ASN A 150 -13.69 9.15 18.68
C ASN A 150 -12.72 10.32 18.46
N ALA A 151 -11.44 10.06 18.21
CA ALA A 151 -10.44 11.08 17.90
C ALA A 151 -9.89 10.92 16.47
N PRO A 152 -9.59 12.02 15.77
CA PRO A 152 -8.94 11.94 14.46
C PRO A 152 -7.55 11.32 14.56
N HIS A 153 -7.30 10.29 13.76
CA HIS A 153 -6.05 9.54 13.72
C HIS A 153 -5.43 9.58 12.32
N HIS A 154 -4.10 9.66 12.25
CA HIS A 154 -3.36 9.59 11.00
C HIS A 154 -2.75 8.20 10.81
N VAL A 155 -3.07 7.58 9.68
CA VAL A 155 -2.41 6.38 9.20
C VAL A 155 -1.89 6.69 7.79
N PRO A 156 -0.59 6.47 7.48
CA PRO A 156 -0.11 6.71 6.12
C PRO A 156 -0.75 5.71 5.16
N CYS A 157 -1.66 6.22 4.33
CA CYS A 157 -2.42 5.45 3.36
C CYS A 157 -2.62 6.24 2.06
N CYS A 158 -3.10 5.56 1.03
CA CYS A 158 -3.55 6.14 -0.21
C CYS A 158 -4.92 5.56 -0.61
N PHE A 159 -5.65 6.30 -1.43
CA PHE A 159 -6.81 5.80 -2.14
C PHE A 159 -6.38 5.37 -3.54
N GLN A 160 -6.70 4.15 -3.92
CA GLN A 160 -6.37 3.59 -5.22
C GLN A 160 -7.60 3.07 -5.95
N ILE A 161 -7.65 3.30 -7.26
CA ILE A 161 -8.62 2.67 -8.16
C ILE A 161 -7.88 1.76 -9.13
N TRP A 162 -8.31 0.50 -9.16
CA TRP A 162 -7.79 -0.53 -10.04
C TRP A 162 -8.90 -1.02 -10.97
N GLU A 163 -8.61 -1.07 -12.26
CA GLU A 163 -9.52 -1.53 -13.31
C GLU A 163 -9.15 -2.96 -13.75
N ARG A 164 -10.15 -3.83 -13.83
CA ARG A 164 -10.00 -5.17 -14.39
C ARG A 164 -9.86 -5.12 -15.90
N ARG A 165 -8.91 -5.86 -16.47
CA ARG A 165 -8.72 -6.01 -17.91
C ARG A 165 -8.56 -7.47 -18.30
N SER A 166 -8.86 -7.78 -19.55
CA SER A 166 -8.63 -9.10 -20.12
C SER A 166 -7.13 -9.44 -20.22
N THR A 167 -6.27 -8.43 -20.30
CA THR A 167 -4.82 -8.59 -20.38
C THR A 167 -4.16 -8.42 -19.02
N LYS A 168 -3.16 -9.26 -18.77
CA LYS A 168 -2.29 -9.16 -17.59
C LYS A 168 -1.41 -7.92 -17.71
N ARG A 169 -1.26 -7.17 -16.63
CA ARG A 169 -0.26 -6.10 -16.51
C ARG A 169 1.14 -6.70 -16.41
N THR A 170 2.14 -5.91 -16.81
CA THR A 170 3.53 -6.25 -16.57
C THR A 170 3.83 -6.23 -15.07
N MET A 171 4.50 -7.27 -14.59
CA MET A 171 4.96 -7.34 -13.22
C MET A 171 6.14 -6.40 -13.01
N HIS A 172 6.19 -5.74 -11.85
CA HIS A 172 7.31 -4.88 -11.53
C HIS A 172 8.58 -5.68 -11.34
N GLU A 173 9.70 -5.13 -11.78
CA GLU A 173 11.00 -5.77 -11.57
C GLU A 173 11.38 -5.77 -10.09
N ILE A 174 11.80 -6.94 -9.57
CA ILE A 174 12.38 -7.08 -8.23
C ILE A 174 13.84 -7.50 -8.39
N ARG A 175 14.73 -6.52 -8.36
CA ARG A 175 16.16 -6.70 -8.58
C ARG A 175 16.84 -7.24 -7.32
N LYS A 176 17.57 -8.34 -7.48
CA LYS A 176 18.27 -9.03 -6.38
C LYS A 176 19.78 -8.76 -6.37
N THR A 177 20.35 -8.47 -7.53
CA THR A 177 21.79 -8.30 -7.76
C THR A 177 22.05 -7.05 -8.58
N SER A 178 23.25 -6.48 -8.43
CA SER A 178 23.75 -5.37 -9.24
C SER A 178 25.08 -5.76 -9.85
N ASN A 179 25.39 -5.24 -11.03
CA ASN A 179 26.72 -5.33 -11.61
C ASN A 179 27.71 -4.34 -10.99
N MET A 180 27.21 -3.31 -10.30
CA MET A 180 28.03 -2.26 -9.70
C MET A 180 28.52 -2.61 -8.28
N PHE A 181 27.77 -3.46 -7.57
CA PHE A 181 28.07 -3.77 -6.17
C PHE A 181 27.40 -5.06 -5.69
N LYS A 182 27.89 -5.60 -4.57
CA LYS A 182 27.32 -6.77 -3.89
C LYS A 182 26.90 -6.41 -2.47
N PHE A 183 25.74 -6.90 -2.04
CA PHE A 183 25.39 -6.86 -0.62
C PHE A 183 26.24 -7.86 0.16
N CYS A 184 26.74 -7.45 1.32
CA CYS A 184 27.58 -8.28 2.19
C CYS A 184 27.25 -8.05 3.68
N ASN A 185 28.09 -8.55 4.59
CA ASN A 185 28.00 -8.26 6.02
C ASN A 185 28.76 -6.97 6.38
N LYS A 186 28.62 -6.51 7.63
CA LYS A 186 29.27 -5.29 8.12
C LYS A 186 30.79 -5.31 7.96
N GLN A 187 31.41 -6.46 8.19
CA GLN A 187 32.87 -6.62 8.19
C GLN A 187 33.47 -6.47 6.79
N ASN A 188 32.77 -6.96 5.77
CA ASN A 188 33.25 -6.95 4.39
C ASN A 188 32.89 -5.67 3.62
N ALA A 189 32.04 -4.82 4.20
CA ALA A 189 31.49 -3.64 3.54
C ALA A 189 32.44 -2.45 3.53
N ASN A 190 32.62 -1.86 2.35
CA ASN A 190 33.26 -0.56 2.20
C ASN A 190 32.23 0.59 2.03
N ILE A 191 30.94 0.28 1.84
CA ILE A 191 29.84 1.25 1.83
C ILE A 191 28.72 0.80 2.76
N ARG A 192 28.12 1.75 3.48
CA ARG A 192 26.98 1.53 4.39
C ARG A 192 25.84 2.45 3.99
N VAL A 193 24.63 1.91 3.95
CA VAL A 193 23.40 2.65 3.62
C VAL A 193 22.37 2.40 4.71
N LYS A 194 21.67 3.44 5.16
CA LYS A 194 20.54 3.27 6.10
C LYS A 194 19.41 2.55 5.37
N ARG A 195 18.88 1.48 5.94
CA ARG A 195 17.74 0.73 5.41
C ARG A 195 16.41 1.26 5.93
N ILE A 196 16.38 1.62 7.21
CA ILE A 196 15.18 2.01 7.96
C ILE A 196 15.43 3.38 8.62
N GLY A 197 14.38 4.20 8.67
CA GLY A 197 14.35 5.48 9.34
C GLY A 197 14.29 6.65 8.37
N THR A 198 14.29 7.86 8.92
CA THR A 198 14.17 9.12 8.17
C THR A 198 15.28 9.36 7.17
N LYS A 199 16.38 8.60 7.23
CA LYS A 199 17.50 8.63 6.28
C LYS A 199 17.60 7.35 5.43
N ALA A 200 16.55 6.52 5.38
CA ALA A 200 16.58 5.30 4.58
C ALA A 200 16.93 5.59 3.12
N GLY A 201 17.83 4.78 2.56
CA GLY A 201 18.45 4.98 1.24
C GLY A 201 19.72 5.84 1.26
N GLU A 202 20.00 6.58 2.33
CA GLU A 202 21.16 7.48 2.37
C GLU A 202 22.42 6.78 2.87
N TYR A 203 23.57 7.29 2.40
CA TYR A 203 24.89 6.90 2.91
C TYR A 203 24.99 7.10 4.44
N ALA A 204 25.57 6.11 5.11
CA ALA A 204 25.89 6.18 6.53
C ALA A 204 27.40 6.28 6.71
N LYS A 205 27.85 7.35 7.38
CA LYS A 205 29.26 7.52 7.75
C LYS A 205 29.69 6.35 8.66
N PRO A 206 30.90 5.78 8.46
CA PRO A 206 31.45 4.80 9.39
C PRO A 206 31.39 5.31 10.84
N GLY A 207 30.93 4.47 11.76
CA GLY A 207 30.73 4.82 13.17
C GLY A 207 29.35 5.42 13.50
N THR A 208 28.49 5.65 12.50
CA THR A 208 27.12 6.18 12.69
C THR A 208 26.02 5.14 12.45
N GLU A 209 26.39 3.88 12.26
CA GLU A 209 25.45 2.78 12.05
C GLU A 209 24.55 2.56 13.28
N HIS A 210 23.31 2.12 13.05
CA HIS A 210 22.44 1.63 14.14
C HIS A 210 22.50 0.10 14.19
N SER A 211 21.41 -0.57 14.58
CA SER A 211 21.32 -2.03 14.55
C SER A 211 21.49 -2.58 13.14
N ASP A 212 22.08 -3.76 13.01
CA ASP A 212 22.38 -4.36 11.69
C ASP A 212 21.12 -4.53 10.82
N GLY A 213 19.96 -4.83 11.42
CA GLY A 213 18.69 -4.94 10.70
C GLY A 213 18.19 -3.64 10.05
N SER A 214 18.72 -2.49 10.50
CA SER A 214 18.41 -1.16 9.98
C SER A 214 19.43 -0.66 8.95
N MET A 215 20.40 -1.48 8.56
CA MET A 215 21.48 -1.13 7.63
C MET A 215 21.45 -2.03 6.38
N LEU A 216 22.01 -1.51 5.30
CA LEU A 216 22.41 -2.27 4.12
C LEU A 216 23.92 -2.07 3.93
N TYR A 217 24.63 -3.19 3.82
CA TYR A 217 26.08 -3.25 3.74
C TYR A 217 26.49 -3.66 2.32
N ILE A 218 27.35 -2.86 1.69
CA ILE A 218 27.71 -2.97 0.29
C ILE A 218 29.23 -3.11 0.14
N ARG A 219 29.66 -4.00 -0.77
CA ARG A 219 31.02 -4.11 -1.27
C ARG A 219 31.05 -3.81 -2.77
N THR A 220 31.95 -2.93 -3.18
CA THR A 220 32.21 -2.55 -4.58
C THR A 220 33.68 -2.19 -4.76
N ASP A 221 34.20 -2.28 -5.98
CA ASP A 221 35.52 -1.75 -6.34
C ASP A 221 35.43 -0.27 -6.79
N GLU A 222 34.23 0.24 -7.09
CA GLU A 222 33.96 1.62 -7.52
C GLU A 222 33.42 2.49 -6.37
N VAL A 223 34.13 2.53 -5.24
CA VAL A 223 33.64 3.17 -3.99
C VAL A 223 33.29 4.65 -4.18
N GLU A 224 34.16 5.41 -4.84
CA GLU A 224 33.97 6.83 -5.07
C GLU A 224 32.73 7.11 -5.90
N LYS A 225 32.53 6.36 -6.98
CA LYS A 225 31.37 6.50 -7.86
C LYS A 225 30.06 6.25 -7.10
N ILE A 226 29.97 5.15 -6.35
CA ILE A 226 28.76 4.86 -5.58
C ILE A 226 28.52 5.93 -4.51
N ASN A 227 29.56 6.42 -3.83
CA ASN A 227 29.41 7.51 -2.87
C ASN A 227 28.92 8.81 -3.53
N CYS A 228 29.45 9.18 -4.70
CA CYS A 228 28.98 10.32 -5.47
C CYS A 228 27.48 10.19 -5.81
N ILE A 229 27.03 9.01 -6.23
CA ILE A 229 25.60 8.74 -6.50
C ILE A 229 24.78 8.91 -5.23
N LEU A 230 25.15 8.21 -4.15
CA LEU A 230 24.41 8.19 -2.88
C LEU A 230 24.32 9.56 -2.19
N THR A 231 25.19 10.50 -2.57
CA THR A 231 25.23 11.87 -2.02
C THR A 231 24.73 12.92 -3.02
N SER A 232 24.46 12.54 -4.27
CA SER A 232 23.92 13.44 -5.28
C SER A 232 22.49 13.89 -4.93
N ALA A 233 22.16 15.15 -5.21
CA ALA A 233 20.83 15.69 -4.95
C ALA A 233 19.73 14.91 -5.68
N ALA A 234 19.97 14.55 -6.95
CA ALA A 234 19.00 13.83 -7.77
C ALA A 234 18.66 12.43 -7.21
N TYR A 235 19.66 11.67 -6.75
CA TYR A 235 19.43 10.40 -6.07
C TYR A 235 18.68 10.59 -4.76
N LEU A 236 19.07 11.59 -3.97
CA LEU A 236 18.47 11.84 -2.66
C LEU A 236 16.99 12.22 -2.77
N ASP A 237 16.62 13.04 -3.75
CA ASP A 237 15.23 13.40 -4.01
C ASP A 237 14.40 12.18 -4.43
N TYR A 238 14.95 11.35 -5.34
CA TYR A 238 14.32 10.09 -5.72
C TYR A 238 14.11 9.13 -4.52
N ILE A 239 15.16 8.89 -3.72
CA ILE A 239 15.08 7.87 -2.66
C ILE A 239 14.20 8.33 -1.48
N ARG A 240 14.04 9.66 -1.29
CA ARG A 240 13.13 10.26 -0.30
C ARG A 240 11.67 9.95 -0.60
N GLU A 241 11.27 9.96 -1.87
CA GLU A 241 9.93 9.56 -2.27
C GLU A 241 9.72 8.06 -2.07
N ILE A 242 10.68 7.24 -2.50
CA ILE A 242 10.58 5.78 -2.42
C ILE A 242 10.49 5.30 -0.96
N ARG A 243 11.32 5.84 -0.06
CA ARG A 243 11.34 5.39 1.35
C ARG A 243 10.05 5.72 2.09
N ALA A 244 9.27 6.70 1.62
CA ALA A 244 8.02 7.14 2.22
C ALA A 244 6.82 6.26 1.83
N ASN A 245 6.98 5.35 0.86
CA ASN A 245 5.94 4.42 0.41
C ASN A 245 5.74 3.23 1.38
N VAL A 246 5.48 3.54 2.65
CA VAL A 246 5.24 2.59 3.73
C VAL A 246 4.30 3.18 4.78
N ALA A 247 3.46 2.34 5.39
CA ALA A 247 2.66 2.76 6.54
C ALA A 247 3.44 2.80 7.87
N GLY A 248 4.56 2.09 7.94
CA GLY A 248 5.43 2.05 9.12
C GLY A 248 6.60 3.02 9.02
N GLN A 249 7.72 2.65 9.66
CA GLN A 249 8.96 3.43 9.53
C GLN A 249 9.43 3.47 8.07
N TYR A 250 9.85 4.65 7.61
CA TYR A 250 10.46 4.84 6.30
C TYR A 250 11.51 3.78 6.03
N SER A 251 11.46 3.17 4.84
CA SER A 251 12.37 2.09 4.53
C SER A 251 12.56 1.84 3.04
N VAL A 252 13.76 1.39 2.73
CA VAL A 252 14.20 1.02 1.37
C VAL A 252 14.58 -0.46 1.37
N SER A 253 14.09 -1.18 0.38
CA SER A 253 14.46 -2.57 0.10
C SER A 253 15.75 -2.65 -0.70
N LYS A 254 16.36 -3.85 -0.76
CA LYS A 254 17.53 -4.09 -1.61
C LYS A 254 17.26 -3.76 -3.07
N SER A 255 16.09 -4.15 -3.59
CA SER A 255 15.69 -3.87 -4.97
C SER A 255 15.58 -2.38 -5.25
N GLU A 256 14.89 -1.63 -4.37
CA GLU A 256 14.74 -0.17 -4.51
C GLU A 256 16.11 0.54 -4.46
N LEU A 257 17.02 0.07 -3.60
CA LEU A 257 18.38 0.62 -3.53
C LEU A 257 19.17 0.34 -4.81
N ILE A 258 19.14 -0.89 -5.32
CA ILE A 258 19.83 -1.24 -6.58
C ILE A 258 19.30 -0.39 -7.72
N ILE A 259 17.97 -0.38 -7.92
CA ILE A 259 17.33 0.37 -9.00
C ILE A 259 17.67 1.86 -8.91
N GLY A 260 17.64 2.43 -7.70
CA GLY A 260 18.02 3.82 -7.48
C GLY A 260 19.47 4.10 -7.86
N ILE A 261 20.42 3.31 -7.37
CA ILE A 261 21.85 3.53 -7.67
C ILE A 261 22.12 3.38 -9.17
N GLU A 262 21.60 2.34 -9.81
CA GLU A 262 21.84 2.08 -11.25
C GLU A 262 21.21 3.16 -12.13
N LYS A 263 20.05 3.69 -11.75
CA LYS A 263 19.38 4.79 -12.47
C LYS A 263 20.23 6.06 -12.52
N PHE A 264 20.96 6.36 -11.45
CA PHE A 264 21.77 7.59 -11.33
C PHE A 264 23.27 7.35 -11.56
N SER A 265 23.64 6.17 -12.07
CA SER A 265 25.00 5.87 -12.53
C SER A 265 25.25 6.29 -13.98
N GLN A 266 24.20 6.61 -14.72
CA GLN A 266 24.23 7.06 -16.12
C GLN A 266 24.40 8.57 -16.16
#